data_AF-A0A949P9J3-F1
#
_entry.id   AF-A0A949P9J3-F1
#
_cell.length_a   1.000
_cell.length_b   1.000
_cell.length_c   1.000
_cell.angle_alpha   90.00
_cell.angle_beta   90.00
_cell.angle_gamma   90.00
#
_symmetry.space_group_name_H-M   'P 1'
#
loop_
_entity.id
_entity.type
_entity.pdbx_description
1 polymer ?
#
loop_
_entity_poly.entity_id
_entity_poly.type
_entity_poly.pdbx_seq_one_letter_code
_entity_poly.pdbx_strand_id
1 'polypeptide(L)'
;MKNSRLAQASFPAVIVLVITVMIVPLPSSVLDLLLVANISIAVLILLVSTNIRRTLDFSSFPSLLLVVTLIRIGLNVSTSRAVLSRADAGEVIETFGSFVVGGNIIVGFVIFMIITLVQFVVISNGSGRVAEVSARFTLDAMPGKQMAIDADLNAGMLSDEEAKQRRTEVA
;
A
#
# COMPACT_ATOMS: atom_id res chain seq x y z
N MET A 1 -20.68 14.34 -12.79
CA MET A 1 -20.87 14.51 -11.32
C MET A 1 -21.48 13.28 -10.60
N LYS A 2 -21.81 12.15 -11.25
CA LYS A 2 -22.45 10.98 -10.60
C LYS A 2 -21.47 9.92 -10.04
N ASN A 3 -20.20 9.92 -10.47
CA ASN A 3 -19.18 8.94 -10.03
C ASN A 3 -18.61 9.18 -8.62
N SER A 4 -18.81 10.37 -8.02
CA SER A 4 -18.25 10.70 -6.70
C SER A 4 -18.96 10.01 -5.53
N ARG A 5 -20.27 9.76 -5.60
CA ARG A 5 -21.02 9.12 -4.50
C ARG A 5 -20.76 7.61 -4.39
N LEU A 6 -20.58 6.93 -5.53
CA LEU A 6 -20.22 5.51 -5.55
C LEU A 6 -18.77 5.28 -5.07
N ALA A 7 -17.84 6.15 -5.45
CA ALA A 7 -16.46 6.12 -4.95
C ALA A 7 -16.35 6.50 -3.45
N GLN A 8 -17.24 7.38 -2.95
CA GLN A 8 -17.32 7.69 -1.52
C GLN A 8 -17.94 6.56 -0.70
N ALA A 9 -18.90 5.81 -1.27
CA ALA A 9 -19.51 4.66 -0.60
C ALA A 9 -18.64 3.39 -0.66
N SER A 10 -17.75 3.26 -1.64
CA SER A 10 -16.91 2.06 -1.79
C SER A 10 -15.90 1.89 -0.65
N PHE A 11 -15.34 2.98 -0.12
CA PHE A 11 -14.31 2.89 0.92
C PHE A 11 -14.87 2.39 2.27
N PRO A 12 -16.00 2.94 2.81
CA PRO A 12 -16.66 2.38 3.98
C PRO A 12 -17.15 0.94 3.76
N ALA A 13 -17.65 0.62 2.56
CA ALA A 13 -18.13 -0.73 2.26
C ALA A 13 -17.00 -1.78 2.32
N VAL A 14 -15.80 -1.43 1.82
CA VAL A 14 -14.60 -2.29 1.95
C VAL A 14 -14.25 -2.52 3.43
N ILE A 15 -14.31 -1.49 4.26
CA ILE A 15 -14.03 -1.63 5.70
C ILE A 15 -15.02 -2.58 6.36
N VAL A 16 -16.31 -2.41 6.10
CA VAL A 16 -17.37 -3.30 6.62
C VAL A 16 -17.16 -4.73 6.14
N LEU A 17 -16.80 -4.93 4.87
CA LEU A 17 -16.48 -6.25 4.32
C LEU A 17 -15.30 -6.89 5.04
N VAL A 18 -14.21 -6.16 5.25
CA VAL A 18 -13.01 -6.66 5.96
C VAL A 18 -13.35 -7.06 7.39
N ILE A 19 -14.08 -6.22 8.13
CA ILE A 19 -14.54 -6.54 9.49
C ILE A 19 -15.43 -7.79 9.49
N THR A 20 -16.32 -7.89 8.52
CA THR A 20 -17.21 -9.06 8.37
C THR A 20 -16.39 -10.33 8.15
N VAL A 21 -15.40 -10.29 7.26
CA VAL A 21 -14.49 -11.42 6.99
C VAL A 21 -13.72 -11.85 8.25
N MET A 22 -13.31 -10.89 9.09
CA MET A 22 -12.63 -11.17 10.36
C MET A 22 -13.53 -11.89 11.37
N ILE A 23 -14.79 -11.46 11.48
CA ILE A 23 -15.73 -11.99 12.48
C ILE A 23 -16.40 -13.30 12.00
N VAL A 24 -16.75 -13.40 10.72
CA VAL A 24 -17.53 -14.53 10.18
C VAL A 24 -16.59 -15.69 9.80
N PRO A 25 -16.83 -16.92 10.28
CA PRO A 25 -16.08 -18.11 9.86
C PRO A 25 -16.28 -18.36 8.36
N LEU A 26 -15.20 -18.21 7.58
CA LEU A 26 -15.19 -18.57 6.17
C LEU A 26 -14.86 -20.05 5.98
N PRO A 27 -15.42 -20.71 4.96
CA PRO A 27 -15.00 -22.05 4.55
C PRO A 27 -13.60 -22.00 3.90
N SER A 28 -12.85 -23.09 4.02
CA SER A 28 -11.45 -23.19 3.59
C SER A 28 -11.26 -22.90 2.09
N SER A 29 -12.21 -23.32 1.24
CA SER A 29 -12.20 -23.03 -0.20
C SER A 29 -12.30 -21.54 -0.55
N VAL A 30 -13.07 -20.77 0.23
CA VAL A 30 -13.17 -19.31 0.04
C VAL A 30 -11.90 -18.62 0.54
N LEU A 31 -11.31 -19.10 1.63
CA LEU A 31 -10.02 -18.59 2.11
C LEU A 31 -8.92 -18.80 1.06
N ASP A 32 -8.83 -19.98 0.47
CA ASP A 32 -7.85 -20.28 -0.59
C ASP A 32 -8.04 -19.36 -1.81
N LEU A 33 -9.27 -19.20 -2.28
CA LEU A 33 -9.57 -18.28 -3.39
C LEU A 33 -9.12 -16.85 -3.08
N LEU A 34 -9.45 -16.35 -1.88
CA LEU A 34 -9.09 -14.99 -1.48
C LEU A 34 -7.58 -14.81 -1.27
N LEU A 35 -6.88 -15.84 -0.79
CA LEU A 35 -5.41 -15.84 -0.66
C LEU A 35 -4.73 -15.80 -2.03
N VAL A 36 -5.16 -16.66 -2.96
CA VAL A 36 -4.63 -16.67 -4.33
C VAL A 36 -4.90 -15.33 -5.02
N ALA A 37 -6.10 -14.78 -4.87
CA ALA A 37 -6.42 -13.44 -5.36
C ALA A 37 -5.54 -12.36 -4.73
N ASN A 38 -5.28 -12.44 -3.41
CA ASN A 38 -4.42 -11.48 -2.72
C ASN A 38 -2.99 -11.49 -3.27
N ILE A 39 -2.40 -12.67 -3.44
CA ILE A 39 -1.06 -12.84 -4.00
C ILE A 39 -1.03 -12.34 -5.45
N SER A 40 -2.04 -12.70 -6.25
CA SER A 40 -2.15 -12.27 -7.65
C SER A 40 -2.23 -10.75 -7.79
N ILE A 41 -3.07 -10.10 -6.97
CA ILE A 41 -3.19 -8.63 -6.94
C ILE A 41 -1.87 -8.01 -6.48
N ALA A 42 -1.18 -8.59 -5.50
CA ALA A 42 0.11 -8.07 -5.03
C ALA A 42 1.19 -8.11 -6.12
N VAL A 43 1.28 -9.22 -6.87
CA VAL A 43 2.18 -9.35 -8.03
C VAL A 43 1.78 -8.37 -9.13
N LEU A 44 0.50 -8.21 -9.41
CA LEU A 44 0.01 -7.23 -10.39
C LEU A 44 0.40 -5.81 -10.00
N ILE A 45 0.21 -5.42 -8.74
CA ILE A 45 0.62 -4.11 -8.22
C ILE A 45 2.12 -3.92 -8.35
N LEU A 46 2.92 -4.95 -8.03
CA LEU A 46 4.37 -4.89 -8.19
C LEU A 46 4.74 -4.63 -9.66
N LEU A 47 4.22 -5.43 -10.58
CA LEU A 47 4.48 -5.30 -12.02
C LEU A 47 4.04 -3.94 -12.57
N VAL A 48 2.86 -3.48 -12.19
CA VAL A 48 2.36 -2.15 -12.58
C VAL A 48 3.29 -1.09 -12.01
N SER A 49 3.64 -1.14 -10.72
CA SER A 49 4.47 -0.15 -10.05
C SER A 49 5.87 -0.01 -10.69
N THR A 50 6.49 -1.12 -11.08
CA THR A 50 7.80 -1.12 -11.76
C THR A 50 7.73 -0.53 -13.17
N ASN A 51 6.54 -0.51 -13.78
CA ASN A 51 6.33 0.00 -15.14
C ASN A 51 5.75 1.43 -15.19
N ILE A 52 5.42 2.07 -14.06
CA ILE A 52 4.91 3.45 -14.05
C ILE A 52 6.01 4.41 -14.51
N ARG A 53 5.74 5.15 -15.59
CA ARG A 53 6.66 6.16 -16.17
C ARG A 53 6.27 7.60 -15.88
N ARG A 54 5.04 7.86 -15.45
CA ARG A 54 4.49 9.22 -15.24
C ARG A 54 4.00 9.41 -13.80
N THR A 55 4.33 10.56 -13.22
CA THR A 55 4.03 10.92 -11.82
C THR A 55 2.52 11.04 -11.54
N LEU A 56 1.70 11.37 -12.54
CA LEU A 56 0.24 11.50 -12.41
C LEU A 56 -0.47 10.18 -12.06
N ASP A 57 0.08 9.05 -12.53
CA ASP A 57 -0.46 7.71 -12.26
C ASP A 57 -0.21 7.27 -10.80
N PHE A 58 0.71 7.94 -10.11
CA PHE A 58 1.03 7.68 -8.71
C PHE A 58 -0.05 8.20 -7.75
N SER A 59 -0.91 9.13 -8.18
CA SER A 59 -1.94 9.73 -7.31
C SER A 59 -2.99 8.74 -6.80
N SER A 60 -3.29 7.67 -7.56
CA SER A 60 -4.23 6.62 -7.16
C SER A 60 -3.56 5.47 -6.40
N PHE A 61 -2.23 5.41 -6.41
CA PHE A 61 -1.46 4.30 -5.86
C PHE A 61 -1.58 4.18 -4.32
N PRO A 62 -1.48 5.27 -3.52
CA PRO A 62 -1.67 5.20 -2.07
C PRO A 62 -3.04 4.67 -1.67
N SER A 63 -4.11 5.13 -2.32
CA SER A 63 -5.48 4.69 -2.01
C SER A 63 -5.71 3.22 -2.36
N LEU A 64 -5.13 2.75 -3.47
CA LEU A 64 -5.17 1.35 -3.87
C LEU A 64 -4.43 0.47 -2.84
N LEU A 65 -3.21 0.86 -2.46
CA LEU A 65 -2.44 0.15 -1.43
C LEU A 65 -3.17 0.10 -0.09
N LEU A 66 -3.87 1.16 0.30
CA LEU A 66 -4.66 1.20 1.54
C LEU A 66 -5.77 0.14 1.51
N VAL A 67 -6.56 0.09 0.44
CA VAL A 67 -7.63 -0.91 0.26
C VAL A 67 -7.07 -2.33 0.30
N VAL A 68 -6.00 -2.59 -0.44
CA VAL A 68 -5.36 -3.93 -0.50
C VAL A 68 -4.79 -4.32 0.87
N THR A 69 -4.23 -3.36 1.61
CA THR A 69 -3.70 -3.60 2.96
C THR A 69 -4.83 -3.96 3.93
N LEU A 70 -5.99 -3.29 3.85
CA LEU A 70 -7.15 -3.64 4.67
C LEU A 70 -7.63 -5.07 4.38
N ILE A 71 -7.72 -5.45 3.11
CA ILE A 71 -8.06 -6.83 2.71
C ILE A 71 -7.03 -7.83 3.28
N ARG A 72 -5.73 -7.51 3.21
CA ARG A 72 -4.67 -8.35 3.80
C ARG A 72 -4.83 -8.54 5.29
N ILE A 73 -5.16 -7.48 6.04
CA ILE A 73 -5.40 -7.57 7.48
C ILE A 73 -6.57 -8.51 7.76
N GLY A 74 -7.68 -8.36 7.03
CA GLY A 74 -8.83 -9.23 7.15
C GLY A 74 -8.48 -10.70 6.92
N LEU A 75 -7.80 -11.00 5.81
CA LEU A 75 -7.41 -12.36 5.48
C LEU A 75 -6.46 -12.97 6.51
N ASN A 76 -5.43 -12.24 6.95
CA ASN A 76 -4.49 -12.74 7.95
C ASN A 76 -5.16 -13.08 9.29
N VAL A 77 -6.15 -12.28 9.71
CA VAL A 77 -6.89 -12.57 10.94
C VAL A 77 -7.81 -13.77 10.74
N SER A 78 -8.52 -13.84 9.60
CA SER A 78 -9.41 -14.97 9.31
C SER A 78 -8.67 -16.29 9.16
N THR A 79 -7.50 -16.30 8.51
CA THR A 79 -6.66 -17.49 8.36
C THR A 79 -6.03 -17.88 9.68
N SER A 80 -5.48 -16.93 10.46
CA SER A 80 -4.94 -17.22 11.80
C SER A 80 -6.00 -17.84 12.70
N ARG A 81 -7.23 -17.31 12.69
CA ARG A 81 -8.34 -17.92 13.41
C ARG A 81 -8.66 -19.31 12.89
N ALA A 82 -8.71 -19.52 11.58
CA ALA A 82 -9.01 -20.82 10.98
C ALA A 82 -7.98 -21.89 11.41
N VAL A 83 -6.68 -21.56 11.35
CA VAL A 83 -5.57 -22.38 11.86
C VAL A 83 -5.79 -22.70 13.34
N LEU A 84 -6.03 -21.70 14.19
CA LEU A 84 -6.10 -21.88 15.64
C LEU A 84 -7.39 -22.58 16.12
N SER A 85 -8.49 -22.42 15.39
CA SER A 85 -9.81 -22.92 15.83
C SER A 85 -10.14 -24.29 15.26
N ARG A 86 -9.71 -24.56 14.02
CA ARG A 86 -10.10 -25.78 13.29
C ARG A 86 -8.91 -26.60 12.80
N ALA A 87 -7.68 -26.11 12.96
CA ALA A 87 -6.47 -26.69 12.36
C ALA A 87 -6.56 -26.86 10.83
N ASP A 88 -7.48 -26.13 10.21
CA ASP A 88 -7.70 -26.13 8.77
C ASP A 88 -7.87 -24.67 8.33
N ALA A 89 -6.92 -24.21 7.52
CA ALA A 89 -6.88 -22.85 6.97
C ALA A 89 -6.86 -22.83 5.45
N GLY A 90 -7.18 -23.95 4.80
CA GLY A 90 -7.11 -24.12 3.36
C GLY A 90 -5.81 -24.74 2.86
N GLU A 91 -5.88 -25.27 1.66
CA GLU A 91 -4.83 -26.03 0.99
C GLU A 91 -3.64 -25.14 0.62
N VAL A 92 -3.88 -23.84 0.35
CA VAL A 92 -2.83 -22.89 0.00
C VAL A 92 -1.88 -22.69 1.19
N ILE A 93 -2.43 -22.52 2.39
CA ILE A 93 -1.61 -22.32 3.61
C ILE A 93 -0.88 -23.61 3.98
N GLU A 94 -1.54 -24.75 3.90
CA GLU A 94 -0.92 -26.05 4.19
C GLU A 94 0.25 -26.35 3.23
N THR A 95 0.04 -26.11 1.93
CA THR A 95 1.07 -26.28 0.90
C THR A 95 2.23 -25.31 1.10
N PHE A 96 1.95 -24.02 1.36
CA PHE A 96 3.02 -23.05 1.65
C PHE A 96 3.78 -23.39 2.94
N GLY A 97 3.07 -23.79 3.99
CA GLY A 97 3.64 -24.13 5.28
C GLY A 97 4.57 -25.34 5.16
N SER A 98 4.12 -26.42 4.52
CA SER A 98 4.94 -27.60 4.28
C SER A 98 6.16 -27.30 3.40
N PHE A 99 6.00 -26.47 2.38
CA PHE A 99 7.11 -26.01 1.53
C PHE A 99 8.16 -25.21 2.30
N VAL A 100 7.76 -24.24 3.13
CA VAL A 100 8.68 -23.38 3.89
C VAL A 100 9.38 -24.15 5.01
N VAL A 101 8.65 -25.01 5.71
CA VAL A 101 9.18 -25.79 6.83
C VAL A 101 10.07 -26.93 6.35
N GLY A 102 9.83 -27.46 5.14
CA GLY A 102 10.65 -28.53 4.55
C GLY A 102 10.75 -29.79 5.41
N GLY A 103 9.72 -30.05 6.24
CA GLY A 103 9.70 -31.15 7.21
C GLY A 103 10.44 -30.88 8.53
N ASN A 104 11.09 -29.71 8.71
CA ASN A 104 11.76 -29.34 9.96
C ASN A 104 11.22 -28.02 10.52
N ILE A 105 10.44 -28.11 11.60
CA ILE A 105 9.82 -26.94 12.26
C ILE A 105 10.84 -25.89 12.73
N ILE A 106 12.08 -26.29 13.06
CA ILE A 106 13.15 -25.37 13.46
C ILE A 106 13.56 -24.51 12.25
N VAL A 107 13.70 -25.10 11.07
CA VAL A 107 14.02 -24.37 9.83
C VAL A 107 12.90 -23.36 9.53
N GLY A 108 11.64 -23.79 9.63
CA GLY A 108 10.49 -22.90 9.46
C GLY A 108 10.50 -21.72 10.44
N PHE A 109 10.80 -21.97 11.71
CA PHE A 109 10.89 -20.93 12.74
C PHE A 109 12.02 -19.92 12.46
N VAL A 110 13.19 -20.40 12.04
CA VAL A 110 14.32 -19.54 11.66
C VAL A 110 13.96 -18.66 10.46
N ILE A 111 13.34 -19.23 9.42
CA ILE A 111 12.88 -18.47 8.25
C ILE A 111 11.83 -17.42 8.66
N PHE A 112 10.87 -17.78 9.50
CA PHE A 112 9.88 -16.84 10.03
C PHE A 112 10.52 -15.65 10.76
N MET A 113 11.53 -15.91 11.61
CA MET A 113 12.30 -14.85 12.28
C MET A 113 13.04 -13.94 11.29
N ILE A 114 13.70 -14.51 10.28
CA ILE A 114 14.39 -13.72 9.24
C ILE A 114 13.39 -12.81 8.52
N ILE A 115 12.28 -13.35 8.05
CA ILE A 115 11.26 -12.59 7.33
C ILE A 115 10.68 -11.49 8.23
N THR A 116 10.35 -11.81 9.48
CA THR A 116 9.81 -10.84 10.44
C THR A 116 10.78 -9.70 10.72
N LEU A 117 12.07 -10.02 10.90
CA LEU A 117 13.12 -9.01 11.12
C LEU A 117 13.33 -8.13 9.90
N VAL A 118 13.38 -8.70 8.69
CA VAL A 118 13.48 -7.92 7.45
C VAL A 118 12.26 -7.01 7.28
N GLN A 119 11.05 -7.53 7.56
CA GLN A 119 9.80 -6.79 7.45
C GLN A 119 9.75 -5.59 8.40
N PHE A 120 10.22 -5.75 9.64
CA PHE A 120 10.17 -4.67 10.62
C PHE A 120 11.39 -3.75 10.55
N VAL A 121 12.61 -4.28 10.51
CA VAL A 121 13.84 -3.48 10.59
C VAL A 121 14.23 -2.90 9.24
N VAL A 122 14.24 -3.70 8.17
CA VAL A 122 14.78 -3.23 6.88
C VAL A 122 13.73 -2.42 6.13
N ILE A 123 12.52 -2.96 5.98
CA ILE A 123 11.47 -2.31 5.17
C ILE A 123 10.96 -1.03 5.84
N SER A 124 10.69 -1.05 7.16
CA SER A 124 10.21 0.15 7.87
C SER A 124 11.25 1.27 7.86
N ASN A 125 12.50 0.96 8.27
CA ASN A 125 13.56 1.97 8.30
C ASN A 125 13.95 2.44 6.89
N GLY A 126 13.94 1.53 5.90
CA GLY A 126 14.18 1.87 4.50
C GLY A 126 13.14 2.85 3.96
N SER A 127 11.86 2.57 4.19
CA SER A 127 10.75 3.45 3.79
C SER A 127 10.84 4.82 4.48
N GLY A 128 11.22 4.86 5.76
CA GLY A 128 11.39 6.12 6.50
C GLY A 128 12.44 7.03 5.88
N ARG A 129 13.62 6.48 5.54
CA ARG A 129 14.71 7.23 4.91
C ARG A 129 14.33 7.75 3.52
N VAL A 130 13.61 6.96 2.72
CA VAL A 130 13.12 7.40 1.40
C VAL A 130 12.08 8.52 1.54
N ALA A 131 11.19 8.43 2.53
CA ALA A 131 10.18 9.47 2.79
C ALA A 131 10.82 10.79 3.25
N GLU A 132 11.83 10.73 4.13
CA GLU A 132 12.60 11.90 4.57
C GLU A 132 13.28 12.61 3.39
N VAL A 133 13.97 11.83 2.55
CA VAL A 133 14.66 12.37 1.37
C VAL A 133 13.67 12.96 0.36
N SER A 134 12.53 12.31 0.14
CA SER A 134 11.49 12.83 -0.77
C SER A 134 10.87 14.13 -0.25
N ALA A 135 10.61 14.22 1.05
CA ALA A 135 10.11 15.43 1.69
C ALA A 135 11.14 16.56 1.60
N ARG A 136 12.40 16.25 1.88
CA ARG A 136 13.50 17.21 1.77
C ARG A 136 13.69 17.70 0.34
N PHE A 137 13.67 16.81 -0.66
CA PHE A 137 13.75 17.23 -2.07
C PHE A 137 12.57 18.10 -2.51
N THR A 138 11.38 17.84 -1.95
CA THR A 138 10.21 18.69 -2.22
C THR A 138 10.37 20.08 -1.61
N LEU A 139 10.87 20.17 -0.36
CA LEU A 139 11.14 21.43 0.33
C LEU A 139 12.31 22.20 -0.29
N ASP A 140 13.41 21.53 -0.62
CA ASP A 140 14.61 22.12 -1.23
C ASP A 140 14.32 22.63 -2.65
N ALA A 141 13.27 22.12 -3.33
CA ALA A 141 12.82 22.62 -4.63
C ALA A 141 11.95 23.89 -4.54
N MET A 142 11.41 24.23 -3.37
CA MET A 142 10.49 25.36 -3.18
C MET A 142 11.15 26.72 -3.48
N PRO A 143 12.38 27.05 -3.02
CA PRO A 143 13.05 28.29 -3.37
C PRO A 143 13.31 28.43 -4.87
N GLY A 144 13.66 27.34 -5.57
CA GLY A 144 13.88 27.38 -7.02
C GLY A 144 12.61 27.70 -7.79
N LYS A 145 11.46 27.17 -7.36
CA LYS A 145 10.16 27.53 -7.95
C LYS A 145 9.77 28.98 -7.62
N GLN A 146 10.07 29.48 -6.43
CA GLN A 146 9.84 30.88 -6.07
C GLN A 146 10.74 31.83 -6.89
N MET A 147 12.02 31.51 -7.07
CA MET A 147 12.94 32.28 -7.92
C MET A 147 12.51 32.32 -9.39
N ALA A 148 11.92 31.24 -9.91
CA ALA A 148 11.35 31.25 -11.27
C ALA A 148 10.17 32.22 -11.40
N ILE A 149 9.29 32.28 -10.39
CA ILE A 149 8.18 33.25 -10.36
C ILE A 149 8.72 34.69 -10.28
N ASP A 150 9.77 34.91 -9.50
CA ASP A 150 10.40 36.23 -9.36
C ASP A 150 11.09 36.68 -10.66
N ALA A 151 11.70 35.75 -11.39
CA ALA A 151 12.29 36.02 -12.70
C ALA A 151 11.22 36.38 -13.74
N ASP A 152 10.11 35.65 -13.77
CA ASP A 152 8.99 35.91 -14.68
C ASP A 152 8.30 37.26 -14.38
N LEU A 153 8.17 37.63 -13.10
CA LEU A 153 7.68 38.94 -12.65
C LEU A 153 8.62 40.07 -13.09
N ASN A 154 9.94 39.92 -12.86
CA ASN A 154 10.94 40.92 -13.26
C ASN A 154 11.08 41.06 -14.79
N ALA A 155 10.77 40.00 -15.54
CA ALA A 155 10.73 40.03 -17.01
C ALA A 155 9.44 40.65 -17.58
N GLY A 156 8.47 41.01 -16.74
CA GLY A 156 7.17 41.57 -17.15
C GLY A 156 6.22 40.55 -17.77
N MET A 157 6.48 39.24 -17.60
CA MET A 157 5.62 38.16 -18.10
C MET A 157 4.46 37.84 -17.15
N LEU A 158 4.54 38.26 -15.90
CA LEU A 158 3.51 38.11 -14.86
C LEU A 158 3.20 39.47 -14.23
N SER A 159 1.95 39.67 -13.81
CA SER A 159 1.56 40.78 -12.91
C SER A 159 1.82 40.43 -11.44
N ASP A 160 1.88 41.44 -10.56
CA ASP A 160 2.04 41.26 -9.11
C ASP A 160 0.96 40.35 -8.50
N GLU A 161 -0.29 40.47 -8.96
CA GLU A 161 -1.40 39.65 -8.49
C GLU A 161 -1.26 38.18 -8.94
N GLU A 162 -0.82 37.93 -10.18
CA GLU A 162 -0.58 36.57 -10.70
C GLU A 162 0.62 35.91 -10.02
N ALA A 163 1.71 36.67 -9.77
CA ALA A 163 2.87 36.18 -9.04
C ALA A 163 2.51 35.80 -7.59
N LYS A 164 1.65 36.60 -6.94
CA LYS A 164 1.15 36.32 -5.60
C LYS A 164 0.27 35.07 -5.55
N GLN A 165 -0.62 34.88 -6.52
CA GLN A 165 -1.40 33.64 -6.64
C GLN A 165 -0.48 32.42 -6.82
N ARG A 166 0.48 32.48 -7.76
CA ARG A 166 1.39 31.35 -8.02
C ARG A 166 2.30 31.00 -6.84
N ARG A 167 2.77 31.98 -6.07
CA ARG A 167 3.54 31.71 -4.83
C ARG A 167 2.69 30.97 -3.80
N THR A 168 1.38 31.21 -3.78
CA THR A 168 0.43 30.53 -2.87
C THR A 168 0.17 29.09 -3.31
N GLU A 169 0.26 28.78 -4.62
CA GLU A 169 0.11 27.41 -5.15
C GLU A 169 1.35 26.52 -4.96
N VAL A 170 2.52 27.14 -4.77
CA VAL A 170 3.81 26.44 -4.63
C VAL A 170 4.22 26.23 -3.16
N ALA A 171 3.60 26.99 -2.24
CA ALA A 171 3.76 26.87 -0.78
C ALA A 171 3.00 25.66 -0.23
#